data_AF-E4UTF9-F1
#
_entry.id   AF-E4UTF9-F1
#
_cell.length_a   1.000
_cell.length_b   1.000
_cell.length_c   1.000
_cell.angle_alpha   90.00
_cell.angle_beta   90.00
_cell.angle_gamma   90.00
#
_symmetry.space_group_name_H-M   'P 1'
#
loop_
_entity.id
_entity.type
_entity.pdbx_description
1 polymer ?
#
loop_
_entity_poly.entity_id
_entity_poly.type
_entity_poly.pdbx_seq_one_letter_code
_entity_poly.pdbx_strand_id
1 'polypeptide(L)'
;MEPNRDSSDDLATELAGPVRILVQTFTHLIPGKGYYDKRNFMLNRMCQKHWNCDWEPRKHRWNCHGTDFAFDNRRCYFLIDYGEASDDTDVPILSYEWTGQSLESKPGLAQASKVQHILRKYYPFSGPPPKSQKEWTFCESVKSFLHQEMGFSNKELKHIQEHPEDAKWLQKNLEPRFWAEIEKQTKYMDETERLIAAGILKPPMGPMSKELDDHPPEGVPIPPSEAEKYQKLAQELGRPVGELNVPWREWKKFDEYNSNAVTQGREFMSWEEWERKIQKEE
;
A
#
# COMPACT_ATOMS: atom_id res chain seq x y z
N MET A 1 -10.51 -42.06 -38.83
CA MET A 1 -10.63 -40.60 -38.66
C MET A 1 -10.99 -40.35 -37.21
N GLU A 2 -9.99 -40.02 -36.41
CA GLU A 2 -10.17 -39.42 -35.09
C GLU A 2 -10.69 -37.98 -35.24
N PRO A 3 -11.23 -37.42 -34.15
CA PRO A 3 -10.78 -36.10 -33.76
C PRO A 3 -10.24 -36.12 -32.33
N ASN A 4 -8.94 -35.83 -32.21
CA ASN A 4 -8.30 -35.27 -31.03
C ASN A 4 -9.11 -34.07 -30.52
N ARG A 5 -9.51 -34.10 -29.25
CA ARG A 5 -9.87 -32.90 -28.49
C ARG A 5 -8.78 -32.69 -27.45
N ASP A 6 -7.87 -31.77 -27.76
CA ASP A 6 -6.98 -31.12 -26.79
C ASP A 6 -7.81 -30.68 -25.57
N SER A 7 -7.48 -31.11 -24.34
CA SER A 7 -6.29 -30.68 -23.59
C SER A 7 -6.23 -29.15 -23.35
N SER A 8 -7.32 -28.56 -22.84
CA SER A 8 -7.22 -27.21 -22.23
C SER A 8 -8.09 -26.97 -20.99
N ASP A 9 -9.14 -27.76 -20.75
CA ASP A 9 -9.96 -27.64 -19.52
C ASP A 9 -9.42 -28.41 -18.30
N ASP A 10 -8.58 -29.43 -18.50
CA ASP A 10 -8.04 -30.23 -17.39
C ASP A 10 -7.00 -29.47 -16.54
N LEU A 11 -6.28 -28.51 -17.12
CA LEU A 11 -5.27 -27.73 -16.39
C LEU A 11 -5.86 -26.65 -15.46
N ALA A 12 -7.08 -26.18 -15.73
CA ALA A 12 -7.76 -25.20 -14.88
C ALA A 12 -8.30 -25.83 -13.58
N THR A 13 -8.51 -27.16 -13.58
CA THR A 13 -9.10 -27.90 -12.45
C THR A 13 -8.03 -28.45 -11.50
N GLU A 14 -6.79 -28.66 -11.96
CA GLU A 14 -5.67 -29.16 -11.14
C GLU A 14 -5.14 -28.15 -10.09
N LEU A 15 -5.55 -26.88 -10.13
CA LEU A 15 -5.12 -25.84 -9.19
C LEU A 15 -6.17 -25.46 -8.13
N ALA A 16 -7.27 -26.21 -8.01
CA ALA A 16 -8.32 -25.97 -7.01
C ALA A 16 -7.94 -26.38 -5.57
N GLY A 17 -6.78 -27.03 -5.39
CA GLY A 17 -6.28 -27.49 -4.10
C GLY A 17 -5.49 -26.42 -3.32
N PRO A 18 -5.19 -26.69 -2.04
CA PRO A 18 -4.34 -25.82 -1.23
C PRO A 18 -2.96 -25.66 -1.85
N VAL A 19 -2.44 -24.45 -1.90
CA VAL A 19 -1.13 -24.18 -2.49
C VAL A 19 -0.44 -23.00 -1.83
N ARG A 20 0.88 -23.08 -1.76
CA ARG A 20 1.76 -22.04 -1.23
C ARG A 20 2.71 -21.55 -2.32
N ILE A 21 2.73 -20.24 -2.55
CA ILE A 21 3.63 -19.57 -3.49
C ILE A 21 4.71 -18.83 -2.72
N LEU A 22 5.97 -19.19 -2.95
CA LEU A 22 7.15 -18.54 -2.36
C LEU A 22 7.93 -17.79 -3.44
N VAL A 23 8.10 -16.48 -3.29
CA VAL A 23 8.94 -15.68 -4.18
C VAL A 23 10.14 -15.14 -3.42
N GLN A 24 11.34 -15.32 -3.99
CA GLN A 24 12.54 -14.60 -3.60
C GLN A 24 12.80 -13.44 -4.57
N THR A 25 13.30 -12.33 -4.06
CA THR A 25 13.75 -11.20 -4.89
C THR A 25 14.78 -10.35 -4.15
N PHE A 26 15.20 -9.26 -4.79
CA PHE A 26 15.93 -8.17 -4.15
C PHE A 26 15.07 -6.91 -4.04
N THR A 27 15.19 -6.18 -2.94
CA THR A 27 14.42 -4.97 -2.60
C THR A 27 14.35 -3.91 -3.71
N HIS A 28 15.49 -3.66 -4.38
CA HIS A 28 15.60 -2.68 -5.48
C HIS A 28 14.95 -3.12 -6.80
N LEU A 29 14.65 -4.41 -6.99
CA LEU A 29 14.01 -4.94 -8.20
C LEU A 29 12.49 -4.80 -8.17
N ILE A 30 11.92 -4.41 -7.03
CA ILE A 30 10.48 -4.29 -6.86
C ILE A 30 10.06 -2.84 -7.17
N PRO A 31 9.23 -2.62 -8.19
CA PRO A 31 8.70 -1.30 -8.50
C PRO A 31 7.71 -0.83 -7.44
N GLY A 32 7.49 0.48 -7.38
CA GLY A 32 6.60 1.12 -6.40
C GLY A 32 7.36 1.96 -5.38
N LYS A 33 6.63 2.83 -4.69
CA LYS A 33 7.19 3.75 -3.69
C LYS A 33 6.77 3.31 -2.28
N GLY A 34 7.75 3.07 -1.43
CA GLY A 34 7.49 2.64 -0.06
C GLY A 34 6.97 1.21 0.06
N TYR A 35 6.64 0.85 1.30
CA TYR A 35 6.29 -0.53 1.66
C TYR A 35 5.05 -1.05 0.94
N TYR A 36 3.95 -0.30 0.98
CA TYR A 36 2.64 -0.79 0.56
C TYR A 36 2.58 -1.03 -0.95
N ASP A 37 3.11 -0.11 -1.76
CA ASP A 37 3.17 -0.26 -3.22
C ASP A 37 4.00 -1.46 -3.62
N LYS A 38 5.23 -1.57 -3.10
CA LYS A 38 6.15 -2.67 -3.41
C LYS A 38 5.58 -4.01 -3.00
N ARG A 39 4.99 -4.09 -1.80
CA ARG A 39 4.31 -5.29 -1.30
C ARG A 39 3.14 -5.65 -2.20
N ASN A 40 2.23 -4.72 -2.45
CA ASN A 40 1.02 -4.97 -3.24
C ASN A 40 1.37 -5.38 -4.67
N PHE A 41 2.37 -4.75 -5.28
CA PHE A 41 2.88 -5.14 -6.58
C PHE A 41 3.30 -6.61 -6.60
N MET A 42 4.15 -7.03 -5.65
CA MET A 42 4.63 -8.42 -5.62
C MET A 42 3.51 -9.41 -5.37
N LEU A 43 2.61 -9.13 -4.43
CA LEU A 43 1.48 -10.01 -4.14
C LEU A 43 0.54 -10.12 -5.35
N ASN A 44 0.27 -9.01 -6.03
CA ASN A 44 -0.55 -9.01 -7.22
C ASN A 44 0.08 -9.81 -8.36
N ARG A 45 1.39 -9.65 -8.59
CA ARG A 45 2.12 -10.42 -9.61
C ARG A 45 2.12 -11.91 -9.34
N MET A 46 2.23 -12.32 -8.08
CA MET A 46 2.09 -13.72 -7.68
C MET A 46 0.69 -14.24 -8.02
N CYS A 47 -0.36 -13.49 -7.66
CA CYS A 47 -1.74 -13.92 -7.93
C CYS A 47 -2.05 -14.01 -9.42
N GLN A 48 -1.64 -13.02 -10.21
CA GLN A 48 -1.84 -12.99 -11.66
C GLN A 48 -1.17 -14.17 -12.36
N LYS A 49 0.03 -14.56 -11.92
CA LYS A 49 0.75 -15.70 -12.50
C LYS A 49 0.06 -17.03 -12.23
N HIS A 50 -0.50 -17.21 -11.04
CA HIS A 50 -0.95 -18.52 -10.57
C HIS A 50 -2.45 -18.77 -10.73
N TRP A 51 -3.26 -17.74 -10.51
CA TRP A 51 -4.72 -17.85 -10.51
C TRP A 51 -5.37 -16.91 -11.53
N ASN A 52 -4.57 -16.17 -12.32
CA ASN A 52 -5.06 -15.18 -13.29
C ASN A 52 -6.06 -14.18 -12.65
N CYS A 53 -5.78 -13.78 -11.42
CA CYS A 53 -6.60 -12.84 -10.65
C CYS A 53 -5.73 -11.81 -9.93
N ASP A 54 -6.36 -10.72 -9.50
CA ASP A 54 -5.71 -9.75 -8.64
C ASP A 54 -5.68 -10.23 -7.18
N TRP A 55 -4.70 -9.73 -6.44
CA TRP A 55 -4.53 -10.07 -5.04
C TRP A 55 -5.68 -9.53 -4.18
N GLU A 56 -6.33 -10.45 -3.48
CA GLU A 56 -7.41 -10.14 -2.53
C GLU A 56 -7.02 -10.57 -1.10
N PRO A 57 -6.84 -9.64 -0.15
CA PRO A 57 -6.36 -9.94 1.21
C PRO A 57 -7.26 -10.89 2.01
N ARG A 58 -8.56 -10.96 1.69
CA ARG A 58 -9.52 -11.82 2.38
C ARG A 58 -9.45 -13.28 1.93
N LYS A 59 -8.95 -13.52 0.71
CA LYS A 59 -8.81 -14.85 0.11
C LYS A 59 -7.39 -15.40 0.19
N HIS A 60 -6.41 -14.51 0.07
CA HIS A 60 -5.00 -14.86 -0.02
C HIS A 60 -4.29 -14.48 1.28
N ARG A 61 -3.94 -15.49 2.08
CA ARG A 61 -3.11 -15.26 3.27
C ARG A 61 -1.70 -14.97 2.81
N TRP A 62 -1.04 -13.95 3.38
CA TRP A 62 0.27 -13.52 2.90
C TRP A 62 1.22 -13.19 4.03
N ASN A 63 2.51 -13.35 3.76
CA ASN A 63 3.60 -12.94 4.64
C ASN A 63 4.77 -12.40 3.82
N CYS A 64 5.62 -11.60 4.45
CA CYS A 64 6.86 -11.14 3.85
C CYS A 64 8.02 -11.22 4.85
N HIS A 65 9.24 -11.33 4.32
CA HIS A 65 10.45 -11.44 5.12
C HIS A 65 11.60 -10.67 4.47
N GLY A 66 12.34 -9.89 5.27
CA GLY A 66 13.50 -9.11 4.80
C GLY A 66 13.13 -7.94 3.89
N THR A 67 11.90 -7.41 3.99
CA THR A 67 11.36 -6.30 3.20
C THR A 67 11.90 -4.93 3.62
N ASP A 68 13.20 -4.84 3.90
CA ASP A 68 13.90 -3.60 4.26
C ASP A 68 14.15 -2.75 2.99
N PHE A 69 13.06 -2.24 2.39
CA PHE A 69 13.08 -1.57 1.08
C PHE A 69 13.93 -0.30 1.01
N ALA A 70 14.25 0.33 2.14
CA ALA A 70 15.13 1.48 2.19
C ALA A 70 16.60 1.15 1.85
N PHE A 71 16.92 -0.13 1.69
CA PHE A 71 18.24 -0.62 1.28
C PHE A 71 18.14 -1.38 -0.02
N ASP A 72 18.99 -1.01 -0.97
CA ASP A 72 19.15 -1.76 -2.21
C ASP A 72 19.87 -3.10 -1.97
N ASN A 73 19.70 -4.00 -2.95
CA ASN A 73 20.37 -5.30 -2.97
C ASN A 73 20.19 -6.15 -1.69
N ARG A 74 19.09 -5.95 -0.96
CA ARG A 74 18.70 -6.84 0.15
C ARG A 74 17.80 -7.93 -0.38
N ARG A 75 18.09 -9.17 -0.02
CA ARG A 75 17.24 -10.30 -0.36
C ARG A 75 15.98 -10.28 0.50
N CYS A 76 14.83 -10.33 -0.15
CA CYS A 76 13.53 -10.41 0.51
C CYS A 76 12.69 -11.53 -0.08
N TYR A 77 11.66 -11.92 0.67
CA TYR A 77 10.79 -13.03 0.35
C TYR A 77 9.33 -12.64 0.54
N PHE A 78 8.48 -13.15 -0.34
CA PHE A 78 7.03 -13.02 -0.29
C PHE A 78 6.40 -14.40 -0.31
N LEU A 79 5.35 -14.57 0.49
CA LEU A 79 4.63 -15.80 0.64
C LEU A 79 3.14 -15.52 0.43
N ILE A 80 2.47 -16.31 -0.41
CA ILE A 80 1.01 -16.34 -0.52
C ILE A 80 0.53 -17.77 -0.36
N ASP A 81 -0.50 -17.93 0.45
CA ASP A 81 -1.21 -19.18 0.65
C ASP A 81 -2.66 -19.04 0.19
N TYR A 82 -3.14 -20.05 -0.51
CA TYR A 82 -4.52 -20.18 -0.94
C TYR A 82 -5.07 -21.56 -0.59
N GLY A 83 -6.36 -21.64 -0.25
CA GLY A 83 -7.04 -22.88 0.15
C GLY A 83 -6.83 -23.23 1.63
N GLU A 84 -7.33 -24.39 2.04
CA GLU A 84 -7.24 -24.90 3.41
C GLU A 84 -6.74 -26.35 3.40
N ALA A 85 -5.81 -26.66 4.30
CA ALA A 85 -5.28 -28.01 4.45
C ALA A 85 -5.33 -28.39 5.93
N SER A 86 -5.48 -29.70 6.19
CA SER A 86 -5.40 -30.25 7.56
C SER A 86 -3.96 -30.51 8.00
N ASP A 87 -3.05 -30.67 7.04
CA ASP A 87 -1.62 -30.91 7.24
C ASP A 87 -0.81 -30.05 6.26
N ASP A 88 0.25 -29.41 6.77
CA ASP A 88 1.16 -28.58 5.99
C ASP A 88 2.04 -29.41 5.04
N THR A 89 2.25 -30.69 5.32
CA THR A 89 3.16 -31.56 4.56
C THR A 89 2.65 -31.87 3.15
N ASP A 90 1.33 -31.85 2.96
CA ASP A 90 0.68 -32.14 1.69
C ASP A 90 0.50 -30.89 0.81
N VAL A 91 0.86 -29.71 1.32
CA VAL A 91 0.68 -28.45 0.58
C VAL A 91 1.86 -28.21 -0.37
N PRO A 92 1.65 -28.20 -1.69
CA PRO A 92 2.71 -27.90 -2.65
C PRO A 92 3.23 -26.48 -2.46
N ILE A 93 4.56 -26.35 -2.43
CA ILE A 93 5.26 -25.06 -2.42
C ILE A 93 5.82 -24.79 -3.81
N LEU A 94 5.14 -23.93 -4.56
CA LEU A 94 5.65 -23.42 -5.84
C LEU A 94 6.58 -22.25 -5.54
N SER A 95 7.80 -22.28 -6.07
CA SER A 95 8.80 -21.26 -5.75
C SER A 95 9.39 -20.58 -6.97
N TYR A 96 9.56 -19.27 -6.86
CA TYR A 96 10.00 -18.40 -7.96
C TYR A 96 11.05 -17.39 -7.50
N GLU A 97 11.75 -16.83 -8.49
CA GLU A 97 12.55 -15.62 -8.35
C GLU A 97 11.95 -14.50 -9.20
N TRP A 98 11.80 -13.31 -8.61
CA TRP A 98 11.50 -12.11 -9.39
C TRP A 98 12.79 -11.46 -9.86
N THR A 99 12.92 -11.28 -11.16
CA THR A 99 14.14 -10.75 -11.80
C THR A 99 14.13 -9.24 -11.98
N GLY A 100 13.05 -8.56 -11.58
CA GLY A 100 12.77 -7.17 -11.99
C GLY A 100 11.84 -7.07 -13.19
N GLN A 101 11.65 -8.18 -13.92
CA GLN A 101 10.81 -8.22 -15.13
C GLN A 101 9.77 -9.34 -15.07
N SER A 102 10.17 -10.53 -14.62
CA SER A 102 9.32 -11.72 -14.61
C SER A 102 9.56 -12.60 -13.39
N LEU A 103 8.57 -13.44 -13.09
CA LEU A 103 8.66 -14.51 -12.11
C LEU A 103 9.16 -15.78 -12.80
N GLU A 104 10.38 -16.19 -12.48
CA GLU A 104 11.04 -17.38 -13.03
C GLU A 104 10.99 -18.54 -12.05
N SER A 105 10.73 -19.75 -12.56
CA SER A 105 10.60 -20.95 -11.71
C SER A 105 11.93 -21.26 -11.02
N LYS A 106 11.90 -21.44 -9.70
CA LYS A 106 13.08 -21.71 -8.88
C LYS A 106 12.78 -22.77 -7.82
N PRO A 107 12.44 -24.02 -8.22
CA PRO A 107 11.99 -25.07 -7.30
C PRO A 107 13.00 -25.39 -6.18
N GLY A 108 14.30 -25.22 -6.44
CA GLY A 108 15.34 -25.41 -5.43
C GLY A 108 15.27 -24.45 -4.24
N LEU A 109 14.59 -23.30 -4.38
CA LEU A 109 14.39 -22.35 -3.29
C LEU A 109 13.58 -22.97 -2.15
N ALA A 110 12.45 -23.59 -2.48
CA ALA A 110 11.59 -24.24 -1.50
C ALA A 110 12.30 -25.44 -0.82
N GLN A 111 13.24 -26.09 -1.50
CA GLN A 111 13.97 -27.25 -0.96
C GLN A 111 15.13 -26.88 -0.03
N ALA A 112 15.52 -25.61 0.03
CA ALA A 112 16.58 -25.16 0.90
C ALA A 112 16.21 -25.39 2.38
N SER A 113 17.05 -26.12 3.12
CA SER A 113 16.81 -26.51 4.52
C SER A 113 16.49 -25.32 5.44
N LYS A 114 17.16 -24.17 5.23
CA LYS A 114 16.88 -22.94 5.96
C LYS A 114 15.47 -22.37 5.67
N VAL A 115 15.04 -22.42 4.41
CA VAL A 115 13.70 -21.95 4.00
C VAL A 115 12.63 -22.85 4.62
N GLN A 116 12.80 -24.16 4.50
CA GLN A 116 11.90 -25.15 5.11
C GLN A 116 11.78 -25.00 6.63
N HIS A 117 12.91 -24.76 7.32
CA HIS A 117 12.89 -24.50 8.76
C HIS A 117 12.09 -23.25 9.09
N ILE A 118 12.28 -22.15 8.35
CA ILE A 118 11.57 -20.89 8.57
C ILE A 118 10.07 -21.06 8.31
N LEU A 119 9.68 -21.68 7.19
CA LEU A 119 8.28 -21.90 6.85
C LEU A 119 7.57 -22.71 7.93
N ARG A 120 8.13 -23.86 8.35
CA ARG A 120 7.53 -24.68 9.40
C ARG A 120 7.46 -23.99 10.76
N LYS A 121 8.50 -23.23 11.11
CA LYS A 121 8.60 -22.63 12.45
C LYS A 121 7.82 -21.33 12.61
N TYR A 122 7.75 -20.51 11.55
CA TYR A 122 7.24 -19.14 11.64
C TYR A 122 6.02 -18.88 10.74
N TYR A 123 5.80 -19.69 9.71
CA TYR A 123 4.73 -19.49 8.73
C TYR A 123 4.01 -20.82 8.43
N PRO A 124 3.41 -21.49 9.43
CA PRO A 124 2.61 -22.69 9.18
C PRO A 124 1.46 -22.38 8.21
N PHE A 125 1.07 -23.34 7.38
CA PHE A 125 -0.02 -23.17 6.40
C PHE A 125 -1.39 -23.30 7.07
N SER A 126 -1.55 -24.34 7.91
CA SER A 126 -2.82 -24.77 8.51
C SER A 126 -3.03 -24.24 9.93
N GLY A 127 -2.07 -23.50 10.47
CA GLY A 127 -2.06 -23.04 11.86
C GLY A 127 -2.12 -21.51 11.99
N PRO A 128 -2.56 -21.00 13.14
CA PRO A 128 -2.35 -19.59 13.45
C PRO A 128 -0.85 -19.30 13.42
N PRO A 129 -0.42 -18.12 12.92
CA PRO A 129 0.97 -17.74 12.99
C PRO A 129 1.44 -17.83 14.45
N PRO A 130 2.66 -18.32 14.71
CA PRO A 130 3.17 -18.41 16.06
C PRO A 130 3.12 -17.02 16.70
N LYS A 131 2.71 -16.96 17.97
CA LYS A 131 2.69 -15.71 18.74
C LYS A 131 4.09 -15.09 18.63
N SER A 132 4.18 -13.92 18.00
CA SER A 132 5.45 -13.20 17.86
C SER A 132 5.97 -12.89 19.26
N GLN A 133 7.04 -13.57 19.67
CA GLN A 133 7.55 -13.50 21.05
C GLN A 133 8.37 -12.25 21.36
N LYS A 134 8.76 -11.47 20.36
CA LYS A 134 9.55 -10.27 20.62
C LYS A 134 8.59 -9.10 20.83
N GLU A 135 8.53 -8.59 22.05
CA GLU A 135 8.05 -7.23 22.29
C GLU A 135 9.12 -6.27 21.78
N TRP A 136 8.72 -5.39 20.87
CA TRP A 136 9.63 -4.39 20.32
C TRP A 136 9.53 -3.12 21.16
N THR A 137 10.67 -2.51 21.45
CA THR A 137 10.67 -1.14 21.94
C THR A 137 10.11 -0.18 20.88
N PHE A 138 9.63 0.98 21.30
CA PHE A 138 9.19 2.03 20.38
C PHE A 138 10.29 2.37 19.35
N CYS A 139 11.51 2.57 19.83
CA CYS A 139 12.67 2.87 19.00
C CYS A 139 12.99 1.77 17.96
N GLU A 140 12.88 0.50 18.33
CA GLU A 140 13.05 -0.62 17.38
C GLU A 140 11.95 -0.61 16.31
N SER A 141 10.71 -0.30 16.70
CA SER A 141 9.57 -0.22 15.76
C SER A 141 9.78 0.90 14.74
N VAL A 142 10.13 2.10 15.20
CA VAL A 142 10.48 3.26 14.35
C VAL A 142 11.58 2.91 13.36
N LYS A 143 12.64 2.24 13.83
CA LYS A 143 13.75 1.80 12.97
C LYS A 143 13.27 0.83 11.88
N SER A 144 12.42 -0.13 12.22
CA SER A 144 11.86 -1.04 11.20
C SER A 144 10.93 -0.34 10.23
N PHE A 145 10.15 0.65 10.67
CA PHE A 145 9.27 1.40 9.77
C PHE A 145 10.07 2.19 8.73
N LEU A 146 11.18 2.79 9.15
CA LEU A 146 12.13 3.45 8.24
C LEU A 146 12.76 2.46 7.27
N HIS A 147 13.28 1.35 7.79
CA HIS A 147 13.93 0.34 6.95
C HIS A 147 12.97 -0.24 5.91
N GLN A 148 11.70 -0.43 6.26
CA GLN A 148 10.67 -0.95 5.36
C GLN A 148 10.03 0.12 4.48
N GLU A 149 10.32 1.41 4.70
CA GLU A 149 9.65 2.54 4.05
C GLU A 149 8.13 2.56 4.28
N MET A 150 7.67 2.25 5.50
CA MET A 150 6.23 2.27 5.85
C MET A 150 5.67 3.66 6.14
N GLY A 151 6.54 4.68 6.30
CA GLY A 151 6.15 6.00 6.75
C GLY A 151 5.80 6.04 8.25
N PHE A 152 5.43 7.21 8.74
CA PHE A 152 5.01 7.42 10.13
C PHE A 152 3.59 7.97 10.20
N SER A 153 2.87 7.57 11.23
CA SER A 153 1.64 8.20 11.68
C SER A 153 1.93 9.44 12.52
N ASN A 154 0.98 10.38 12.58
CA ASN A 154 1.09 11.56 13.46
C ASN A 154 1.30 11.17 14.93
N LYS A 155 0.79 10.02 15.37
CA LYS A 155 0.98 9.54 16.76
C LYS A 155 2.44 9.21 17.04
N GLU A 156 3.12 8.56 16.11
CA GLU A 156 4.54 8.22 16.27
C GLU A 156 5.43 9.46 16.22
N LEU A 157 5.13 10.39 15.30
CA LEU A 157 5.87 11.65 15.21
C LEU A 157 5.71 12.50 16.48
N LYS A 158 4.49 12.58 17.05
CA LYS A 158 4.24 13.22 18.34
C LYS A 158 4.97 12.53 19.48
N HIS A 159 4.95 11.20 19.53
CA HIS A 159 5.70 10.45 20.54
C HIS A 159 7.19 10.83 20.50
N ILE A 160 7.80 10.89 19.31
CA ILE A 160 9.21 11.30 19.17
C ILE A 160 9.45 12.73 19.69
N GLN A 161 8.52 13.67 19.45
CA GLN A 161 8.62 15.04 19.97
C GLN A 161 8.48 15.12 21.50
N GLU A 162 7.56 14.35 22.06
CA GLU A 162 7.21 14.37 23.49
C GLU A 162 8.22 13.59 24.35
N HIS A 163 8.97 12.65 23.75
CA HIS A 163 9.93 11.77 24.42
C HIS A 163 11.38 12.03 23.96
N PRO A 164 12.06 13.05 24.52
CA PRO A 164 13.41 13.45 24.09
C PRO A 164 14.48 12.38 24.29
N GLU A 165 14.28 11.43 25.20
CA GLU A 165 15.13 10.26 25.39
C GLU A 165 15.11 9.31 24.18
N ASP A 166 13.91 9.03 23.65
CA ASP A 166 13.71 8.20 22.46
C ASP A 166 14.26 8.92 21.23
N ALA A 167 13.98 10.23 21.10
CA ALA A 167 14.52 11.05 20.01
C ALA A 167 16.06 11.03 19.98
N LYS A 168 16.72 11.22 21.12
CA LYS A 168 18.19 11.15 21.22
C LYS A 168 18.72 9.75 20.90
N TRP A 169 18.01 8.71 21.33
CA TRP A 169 18.39 7.34 20.99
C TRP A 169 18.29 7.12 19.48
N LEU A 170 17.19 7.51 18.85
CA LEU A 170 16.97 7.39 17.42
C LEU A 170 18.03 8.15 16.62
N GLN A 171 18.29 9.41 16.97
CA GLN A 171 19.30 10.23 16.32
C GLN A 171 20.71 9.60 16.39
N LYS A 172 21.04 8.93 17.50
CA LYS A 172 22.34 8.26 17.68
C LYS A 172 22.44 6.92 16.95
N ASN A 173 21.33 6.20 16.77
CA ASN A 173 21.31 4.80 16.30
C ASN A 173 20.77 4.62 14.87
N LEU A 174 20.29 5.69 14.25
CA LEU A 174 19.84 5.72 12.86
C LEU A 174 20.91 6.31 11.95
N GLU A 175 20.89 5.91 10.67
CA GLU A 175 21.65 6.60 9.65
C GLU A 175 21.16 8.06 9.50
N PRO A 176 22.04 9.02 9.19
CA PRO A 176 21.67 10.44 9.07
C PRO A 176 20.48 10.68 8.13
N ARG A 177 20.37 9.92 7.04
CA ARG A 177 19.25 10.02 6.09
C ARG A 177 17.89 9.71 6.72
N PHE A 178 17.84 8.75 7.63
CA PHE A 178 16.58 8.36 8.29
C PHE A 178 16.18 9.37 9.36
N TRP A 179 17.16 9.91 10.09
CA TRP A 179 16.88 10.99 11.03
C TRP A 179 16.37 12.24 10.31
N ALA A 180 16.99 12.61 9.18
CA ALA A 180 16.53 13.73 8.36
C ALA A 180 15.09 13.53 7.85
N GLU A 181 14.69 12.30 7.53
CA GLU A 181 13.31 11.99 7.12
C GLU A 181 12.31 12.15 8.29
N ILE A 182 12.68 11.73 9.50
CA ILE A 182 11.88 12.00 10.71
C ILE A 182 11.70 13.51 10.88
N GLU A 183 12.80 14.28 10.91
CA GLU A 183 12.75 15.74 11.08
C GLU A 183 11.88 16.42 10.02
N LYS A 184 11.98 15.96 8.77
CA LYS A 184 11.17 16.47 7.67
C LYS A 184 9.68 16.18 7.87
N GLN A 185 9.31 14.96 8.25
CA GLN A 185 7.92 14.58 8.49
C GLN A 185 7.34 15.30 9.71
N THR A 186 8.13 15.45 10.79
CA THR A 186 7.75 16.24 11.96
C THR A 186 7.43 17.69 11.61
N LYS A 187 8.30 18.35 10.84
CA LYS A 187 8.05 19.74 10.38
C LYS A 187 6.80 19.84 9.51
N TYR A 188 6.56 18.86 8.65
CA TYR A 188 5.34 18.82 7.82
C TYR A 188 4.08 18.65 8.66
N MET A 189 4.13 17.79 9.69
CA MET A 189 3.03 17.61 10.64
C MET A 189 2.74 18.92 11.40
N ASP A 190 3.76 19.56 11.96
CA ASP A 190 3.61 20.83 12.70
C ASP A 190 2.97 21.92 11.84
N GLU A 191 3.42 22.06 10.59
CA GLU A 191 2.85 23.03 9.65
C GLU A 191 1.40 22.67 9.27
N THR A 192 1.10 21.39 9.06
CA THR A 192 -0.27 20.93 8.78
C THR A 192 -1.19 21.26 9.95
N GLU A 193 -0.77 21.01 11.20
CA GLU A 193 -1.56 21.33 12.38
C GLU A 193 -1.75 22.83 12.54
N ARG A 194 -0.72 23.64 12.25
CA ARG A 194 -0.82 25.11 12.23
C ARG A 194 -1.83 25.61 11.21
N LEU A 195 -1.81 25.08 9.99
CA LEU A 195 -2.75 25.45 8.93
C LEU A 195 -4.19 25.03 9.27
N ILE A 196 -4.38 23.87 9.92
CA ILE A 196 -5.68 23.46 10.44
C ILE A 196 -6.17 24.43 11.52
N ALA A 197 -5.31 24.80 12.48
CA ALA A 197 -5.65 25.75 13.54
C ALA A 197 -5.99 27.15 13.01
N ALA A 198 -5.35 27.56 11.91
CA ALA A 198 -5.66 28.80 11.19
C ALA A 198 -6.95 28.73 10.35
N GLY A 199 -7.62 27.57 10.30
CA GLY A 199 -8.81 27.35 9.47
C GLY A 199 -8.54 27.30 7.97
N ILE A 200 -7.26 27.18 7.57
CA ILE A 200 -6.84 27.12 6.17
C ILE A 200 -7.04 25.71 5.62
N LEU A 201 -6.69 24.69 6.41
CA LEU A 201 -6.94 23.28 6.09
C LEU A 201 -8.07 22.73 6.97
N LYS A 202 -8.88 21.84 6.40
CA LYS A 202 -9.82 21.05 7.22
C LYS A 202 -9.04 19.97 7.97
N PRO A 203 -9.39 19.66 9.23
CA PRO A 203 -8.79 18.54 9.93
C PRO A 203 -9.06 17.24 9.17
N PRO A 204 -8.13 16.27 9.20
CA PRO A 204 -8.39 14.96 8.64
C PRO A 204 -9.63 14.37 9.31
N MET A 205 -10.63 13.99 8.51
CA MET A 205 -11.77 13.24 9.04
C MET A 205 -11.22 11.98 9.72
N GLY A 206 -11.68 11.72 10.95
CA GLY A 206 -11.20 10.62 11.80
C GLY A 206 -11.28 9.23 11.15
N PRO A 207 -10.87 8.16 11.86
CA PRO A 207 -10.63 6.84 11.29
C PRO A 207 -11.92 6.11 10.89
N MET A 208 -12.55 6.56 9.81
CA MET A 208 -13.52 5.84 8.99
C MET A 208 -13.49 6.43 7.58
N SER A 209 -12.42 6.14 6.83
CA SER A 209 -12.42 6.11 5.36
C SER A 209 -11.08 5.53 4.92
N LYS A 210 -10.93 4.21 5.09
CA LYS A 210 -9.97 3.39 4.31
C LYS A 210 -10.56 2.98 2.96
N GLU A 211 -11.66 3.60 2.55
CA GLU A 211 -12.26 3.45 1.24
C GLU A 211 -12.16 4.82 0.58
N LEU A 212 -11.58 4.85 -0.63
CA LEU A 212 -11.12 6.00 -1.42
C LEU A 212 -9.65 6.40 -1.20
N ASP A 213 -8.73 5.44 -1.35
CA ASP A 213 -7.45 5.68 -2.04
C ASP A 213 -7.71 5.71 -3.56
N ASP A 214 -8.53 6.65 -4.02
CA ASP A 214 -8.46 7.12 -5.41
C ASP A 214 -7.62 8.39 -5.36
N HIS A 215 -6.31 8.26 -5.60
CA HIS A 215 -5.52 9.42 -6.00
C HIS A 215 -6.21 10.07 -7.20
N PRO A 216 -6.41 11.39 -7.22
CA PRO A 216 -6.91 12.05 -8.42
C PRO A 216 -5.92 11.79 -9.55
N PRO A 217 -6.39 11.41 -10.75
CA PRO A 217 -5.51 11.37 -11.92
C PRO A 217 -4.85 12.74 -12.10
N GLU A 218 -3.56 12.74 -12.45
CA GLU A 218 -2.82 13.97 -12.76
C GLU A 218 -3.58 14.80 -13.80
N GLY A 219 -3.82 16.09 -13.50
CA GLY A 219 -4.33 17.06 -14.47
C GLY A 219 -5.78 17.53 -14.33
N VAL A 220 -6.46 17.31 -13.19
CA VAL A 220 -7.84 17.82 -12.99
C VAL A 220 -7.84 19.34 -12.68
N PRO A 221 -8.64 20.16 -13.39
CA PRO A 221 -8.66 21.61 -13.23
C PRO A 221 -9.37 22.05 -11.94
N ILE A 222 -8.88 23.16 -11.37
CA ILE A 222 -9.43 23.82 -10.18
C ILE A 222 -10.74 24.51 -10.54
N PRO A 223 -11.78 24.48 -9.68
CA PRO A 223 -13.00 25.24 -9.89
C PRO A 223 -12.70 26.73 -10.13
N PRO A 224 -13.26 27.36 -11.18
CA PRO A 224 -12.97 28.76 -11.51
C PRO A 224 -13.25 29.74 -10.36
N SER A 225 -14.25 29.46 -9.51
CA SER A 225 -14.62 30.29 -8.35
C SER A 225 -13.59 30.30 -7.22
N GLU A 226 -12.77 29.26 -7.10
CA GLU A 226 -11.72 29.16 -6.06
C GLU A 226 -10.30 29.30 -6.65
N ALA A 227 -10.16 29.46 -7.97
CA ALA A 227 -8.88 29.49 -8.67
C ALA A 227 -7.95 30.59 -8.15
N GLU A 228 -8.46 31.81 -7.91
CA GLU A 228 -7.66 32.91 -7.34
C GLU A 228 -7.18 32.62 -5.92
N LYS A 229 -8.03 31.99 -5.10
CA LYS A 229 -7.72 31.62 -3.71
C LYS A 229 -6.61 30.56 -3.66
N TYR A 230 -6.68 29.53 -4.51
CA TYR A 230 -5.66 28.48 -4.56
C TYR A 230 -4.38 28.92 -5.27
N GLN A 231 -4.46 29.80 -6.28
CA GLN A 231 -3.26 30.40 -6.90
C GLN A 231 -2.48 31.26 -5.90
N LYS A 232 -3.19 32.05 -5.10
CA LYS A 232 -2.58 32.84 -4.04
C LYS A 232 -1.94 31.94 -2.96
N LEU A 233 -2.65 30.89 -2.54
CA LEU A 233 -2.12 29.90 -1.59
C LEU A 233 -0.90 29.15 -2.13
N ALA A 234 -0.90 28.78 -3.42
CA ALA A 234 0.22 28.15 -4.10
C ALA A 234 1.46 29.06 -4.17
N GLN A 235 1.27 30.36 -4.44
CA GLN A 235 2.33 31.36 -4.39
C GLN A 235 2.89 31.54 -2.98
N GLU A 236 2.03 31.60 -1.97
CA GLU A 236 2.44 31.74 -0.56
C GLU A 236 3.21 30.51 -0.06
N LEU A 237 2.86 29.31 -0.54
CA LEU A 237 3.49 28.04 -0.16
C LEU A 237 4.67 27.64 -1.05
N GLY A 238 4.95 28.37 -2.14
CA GLY A 238 6.02 28.06 -3.08
C GLY A 238 5.85 26.73 -3.80
N ARG A 239 4.60 26.29 -4.04
CA ARG A 239 4.26 24.99 -4.64
C ARG A 239 3.32 25.15 -5.84
N PRO A 240 3.35 24.22 -6.81
CA PRO A 240 2.37 24.22 -7.89
C PRO A 240 0.96 23.91 -7.37
N VAL A 241 -0.04 24.57 -7.94
CA VAL A 241 -1.43 24.52 -7.46
C VAL A 241 -2.03 23.11 -7.45
N GLY A 242 -1.55 22.22 -8.33
CA GLY A 242 -1.96 20.82 -8.38
C GLY A 242 -1.51 19.96 -7.18
N GLU A 243 -0.62 20.46 -6.33
CA GLU A 243 -0.24 19.79 -5.06
C GLU A 243 -1.15 20.18 -3.89
N LEU A 244 -2.11 21.10 -4.07
CA LEU A 244 -3.04 21.51 -3.03
C LEU A 244 -4.23 20.54 -2.99
N ASN A 245 -4.49 19.95 -1.81
CA ASN A 245 -5.52 18.94 -1.61
C ASN A 245 -6.93 19.60 -1.55
N VAL A 246 -7.51 19.86 -2.71
CA VAL A 246 -8.86 20.44 -2.90
C VAL A 246 -9.93 19.47 -2.35
N PRO A 247 -11.15 19.93 -1.94
CA PRO A 247 -12.24 19.05 -1.49
C PRO A 247 -12.74 18.08 -2.60
N TRP A 248 -11.97 17.03 -2.85
CA TRP A 248 -12.13 16.03 -3.91
C TRP A 248 -13.49 15.31 -3.88
N ARG A 249 -14.10 15.15 -2.70
CA ARG A 249 -15.38 14.43 -2.55
C ARG A 249 -16.57 15.16 -3.17
N GLU A 250 -16.67 16.48 -3.03
CA GLU A 250 -17.81 17.23 -3.58
C GLU A 250 -17.67 17.43 -5.09
N TRP A 251 -16.43 17.57 -5.57
CA TRP A 251 -16.15 17.58 -7.00
C TRP A 251 -16.43 16.22 -7.66
N LYS A 252 -16.05 15.10 -7.01
CA LYS A 252 -16.39 13.75 -7.48
C LYS A 252 -17.89 13.55 -7.61
N LYS A 253 -18.70 14.02 -6.65
CA LYS A 253 -20.17 13.94 -6.72
C LYS A 253 -20.75 14.78 -7.87
N PHE A 254 -20.21 15.98 -8.10
CA PHE A 254 -20.61 16.84 -9.24
C PHE A 254 -20.26 16.20 -10.59
N ASP A 255 -19.04 15.68 -10.72
CA ASP A 255 -18.55 15.05 -11.94
C ASP A 255 -19.32 13.75 -12.23
N GLU A 256 -19.57 12.93 -11.21
CA GLU A 256 -20.46 11.76 -11.31
C GLU A 256 -21.89 12.16 -11.68
N TYR A 257 -22.42 13.25 -11.11
CA TYR A 257 -23.76 13.73 -11.44
C TYR A 257 -23.87 14.13 -12.92
N ASN A 258 -22.91 14.92 -13.41
CA ASN A 258 -22.90 15.40 -14.79
C ASN A 258 -22.55 14.29 -15.80
N SER A 259 -21.66 13.37 -15.44
CA SER A 259 -21.36 12.17 -16.25
C SER A 259 -22.59 11.26 -16.36
N ASN A 260 -23.37 11.12 -15.29
CA ASN A 260 -24.63 10.39 -15.31
C ASN A 260 -25.77 11.17 -16.01
N ALA A 261 -25.70 12.51 -16.06
CA ALA A 261 -26.68 13.31 -16.79
C ALA A 261 -26.61 13.03 -18.30
N VAL A 262 -25.39 12.85 -18.85
CA VAL A 262 -25.17 12.46 -20.26
C VAL A 262 -25.81 11.12 -20.58
N THR A 263 -25.60 10.11 -19.72
CA THR A 263 -26.12 8.75 -19.95
C THR A 263 -27.63 8.66 -19.74
N GLN A 264 -28.23 9.60 -18.99
CA GLN A 264 -29.65 9.64 -18.67
C GLN A 264 -30.44 10.70 -19.47
N GLY A 265 -29.80 11.40 -20.42
CA GLY A 265 -30.43 12.45 -21.23
C GLY A 265 -30.90 13.66 -20.42
N ARG A 266 -30.25 13.94 -19.29
CA ARG A 266 -30.52 15.11 -18.44
C ARG A 266 -29.57 16.26 -18.80
N GLU A 267 -30.00 17.48 -18.54
CA GLU A 267 -29.15 18.66 -18.74
C GLU A 267 -27.99 18.69 -17.75
N PHE A 268 -26.85 19.18 -18.22
CA PHE A 268 -25.68 19.44 -17.38
C PHE A 268 -26.01 20.52 -16.36
N MET A 269 -25.61 20.27 -15.12
CA MET A 269 -25.71 21.25 -14.06
C MET A 269 -24.41 22.03 -13.99
N SER A 270 -24.51 23.35 -13.99
CA SER A 270 -23.35 24.21 -13.71
C SER A 270 -22.93 24.06 -12.25
N TRP A 271 -21.66 24.36 -11.96
CA TRP A 271 -21.15 24.29 -10.60
C TRP A 271 -21.92 25.21 -9.62
N GLU A 272 -22.33 26.39 -10.08
CA GLU A 272 -23.12 27.36 -9.31
C GLU A 272 -24.55 26.89 -9.00
N GLU A 273 -25.11 26.02 -9.84
CA GLU A 273 -26.39 25.36 -9.60
C GLU A 273 -26.24 24.17 -8.65
N TRP A 274 -25.14 23.44 -8.79
CA TRP A 274 -24.77 22.35 -7.89
C TRP A 274 -24.55 22.84 -6.46
N GLU A 275 -23.79 23.92 -6.26
CA GLU A 275 -23.60 24.53 -4.93
C GLU A 275 -24.93 24.98 -4.31
N ARG A 276 -25.81 25.61 -5.11
CA ARG A 276 -27.17 25.99 -4.66
C ARG A 276 -28.05 24.80 -4.32
N LYS A 277 -27.82 23.64 -4.93
CA LYS A 277 -28.56 22.40 -4.66
C LYS A 277 -28.11 21.78 -3.35
N ILE A 278 -26.79 21.66 -3.11
CA ILE A 278 -26.27 21.08 -1.86
C ILE A 278 -26.69 21.93 -0.66
N GLN A 279 -26.63 23.27 -0.77
CA GLN A 279 -27.05 24.19 0.30
C GLN A 279 -28.56 24.14 0.63
N LYS A 280 -29.37 23.50 -0.20
CA LYS A 280 -30.81 23.29 0.05
C LYS A 280 -31.11 21.89 0.60
N GLU A 281 -30.15 20.98 0.55
CA GLU A 281 -30.28 19.59 1.03
C GLU A 281 -29.69 19.41 2.45
N GLU A 282 -29.00 20.43 3.00
CA GLU A 282 -28.62 20.59 4.42
C GLU A 282 -29.63 21.42 5.22
#